data_AF-A0A7K2A8Y6-F1
#
_entry.id   AF-A0A7K2A8Y6-F1
#
_cell.length_a   1.000
_cell.length_b   1.000
_cell.length_c   1.000
_cell.angle_alpha   90.00
_cell.angle_beta   90.00
_cell.angle_gamma   90.00
#
_symmetry.space_group_name_H-M   'P 1'
#
loop_
_entity.id
_entity.type
_entity.pdbx_description
1 polymer ?
#
loop_
_entity_poly.entity_id
_entity_poly.type
_entity_poly.pdbx_seq_one_letter_code
_entity_poly.pdbx_strand_id
1 'polypeptide(L)'
;MSRGYSVAQTARLVCALRWACGRLSEMLEDWAAQTASASGHAEAVASMSELGRRLASHRETLDGLQPDSELMAPWRQAAPADPALAEALDEIAGLAGPLERLAVAEEAFVPELSDVYRQIGEHAAPHCDAALASVARALQHDLDREDSSAGVAQPGAVEAAASVLSAAGGIVESSLLRPVDWP
;
A
#
# COMPACT_ATOMS: atom_id res chain seq x y z
N MET A 1 11.25 20.77 -17.54
CA MET A 1 11.71 19.39 -17.28
C MET A 1 11.57 19.16 -15.80
N SER A 2 10.79 18.16 -15.38
CA SER A 2 10.71 17.77 -13.96
C SER A 2 12.10 17.34 -13.49
N ARG A 3 12.50 17.82 -12.31
CA ARG A 3 13.75 17.41 -11.66
C ARG A 3 13.64 16.05 -10.97
N GLY A 4 12.48 15.40 -11.03
CA GLY A 4 12.23 14.15 -10.34
C GLY A 4 12.16 14.33 -8.84
N TYR A 5 12.10 13.22 -8.12
CA TYR A 5 12.08 13.21 -6.67
C TYR A 5 13.45 13.60 -6.11
N SER A 6 13.46 14.44 -5.07
CA SER A 6 14.70 14.62 -4.30
C SER A 6 15.04 13.32 -3.56
N VAL A 7 16.33 13.12 -3.25
CA VAL A 7 16.79 11.94 -2.46
C VAL A 7 16.01 11.80 -1.15
N ALA A 8 15.72 12.91 -0.47
CA ALA A 8 14.94 12.92 0.77
C ALA A 8 13.47 12.52 0.55
N GLN A 9 12.86 12.96 -0.56
CA GLN A 9 11.50 12.52 -0.93
C GLN A 9 11.46 11.03 -1.28
N THR A 10 12.40 10.56 -2.10
CA THR A 10 12.50 9.13 -2.44
C THR A 10 12.65 8.28 -1.20
N ALA A 11 13.51 8.69 -0.26
CA ALA A 11 13.68 8.01 1.03
C ALA A 11 12.36 7.92 1.82
N ARG A 12 11.63 9.04 1.93
CA ARG A 12 10.35 9.09 2.64
C ARG A 12 9.28 8.24 1.96
N LEU A 13 9.16 8.34 0.63
CA LEU A 13 8.24 7.54 -0.17
C LEU A 13 8.47 6.05 0.01
N VAL A 14 9.71 5.59 -0.18
CA VAL A 14 10.08 4.17 -0.05
C VAL A 14 9.81 3.67 1.37
N CYS A 15 10.14 4.47 2.40
CA CYS A 15 9.91 4.05 3.78
C CYS A 15 8.43 4.04 4.16
N ALA A 16 7.64 5.02 3.71
CA ALA A 16 6.19 5.06 3.91
C ALA A 16 5.50 3.87 3.24
N LEU A 17 5.81 3.61 1.97
CA LEU A 17 5.28 2.46 1.23
C LEU A 17 5.66 1.14 1.87
N ARG A 18 6.92 0.98 2.26
CA ARG A 18 7.41 -0.23 2.92
C ARG A 18 6.65 -0.49 4.22
N TRP A 19 6.43 0.55 5.03
CA TRP A 19 5.65 0.45 6.26
C TRP A 19 4.21 0.06 5.95
N ALA A 20 3.56 0.74 5.01
CA ALA A 20 2.17 0.47 4.63
C ALA A 20 1.99 -0.96 4.09
N CYS A 21 2.84 -1.41 3.17
CA CYS A 21 2.82 -2.78 2.66
C CYS A 21 3.02 -3.81 3.78
N GLY A 22 3.91 -3.52 4.74
CA GLY A 22 4.10 -4.37 5.93
C GLY A 22 2.84 -4.45 6.79
N ARG A 23 2.24 -3.30 7.13
CA ARG A 23 1.05 -3.25 7.98
C ARG A 23 -0.16 -3.91 7.32
N LEU A 24 -0.38 -3.65 6.03
CA LEU A 24 -1.45 -4.27 5.25
C LEU A 24 -1.26 -5.79 5.13
N SER A 25 -0.02 -6.25 4.91
CA SER A 25 0.31 -7.68 4.89
C SER A 25 -0.04 -8.37 6.20
N GLU A 26 0.41 -7.82 7.34
CA GLU A 26 0.09 -8.34 8.68
C GLU A 26 -1.43 -8.38 8.94
N MET A 27 -2.14 -7.31 8.57
CA MET A 27 -3.59 -7.25 8.73
C MET A 27 -4.33 -8.29 7.89
N LEU A 28 -3.90 -8.53 6.65
CA LEU A 28 -4.47 -9.54 5.77
C LEU A 28 -4.21 -10.96 6.28
N GLU A 29 -3.02 -11.23 6.80
CA GLU A 29 -2.68 -12.52 7.45
C GLU A 29 -3.57 -12.76 8.67
N ASP A 30 -3.77 -11.75 9.52
CA ASP A 30 -4.65 -11.82 10.67
C ASP A 30 -6.12 -12.05 10.26
N TRP A 31 -6.60 -11.36 9.23
CA TRP A 31 -7.95 -11.56 8.69
C TRP A 31 -8.13 -12.94 8.07
N ALA A 32 -7.13 -13.45 7.34
CA ALA A 32 -7.13 -14.79 6.79
C ALA A 32 -7.19 -15.84 7.89
N ALA A 33 -6.40 -15.70 8.96
CA ALA A 33 -6.40 -16.61 10.10
C ALA A 33 -7.75 -16.61 10.84
N GLN A 34 -8.32 -15.42 11.09
CA GLN A 34 -9.65 -15.28 11.69
C GLN A 34 -10.74 -15.89 10.80
N THR A 35 -10.66 -15.68 9.48
CA THR A 35 -11.62 -16.24 8.53
C THR A 35 -11.51 -17.75 8.42
N ALA A 36 -10.29 -18.30 8.46
CA ALA A 36 -10.08 -19.75 8.45
C ALA A 36 -10.71 -20.43 9.66
N SER A 37 -10.81 -19.74 10.80
CA SER A 37 -11.51 -20.24 11.99
C SER A 37 -13.04 -20.29 11.82
N ALA A 38 -13.60 -19.52 10.88
CA ALA A 38 -15.01 -19.49 10.54
C ALA A 38 -15.28 -20.37 9.30
N SER A 39 -15.93 -21.52 9.50
CA SER A 39 -16.21 -22.47 8.40
C SER A 39 -16.97 -21.82 7.23
N GLY A 40 -16.53 -22.08 5.99
CA GLY A 40 -17.28 -21.77 4.76
C GLY A 40 -16.67 -20.72 3.83
N HIS A 41 -15.50 -20.16 4.13
CA HIS A 41 -14.90 -19.05 3.37
C HIS A 41 -13.47 -19.36 2.86
N ALA A 42 -13.20 -20.60 2.45
CA ALA A 42 -11.85 -21.03 2.05
C ALA A 42 -11.24 -20.19 0.90
N GLU A 43 -12.07 -19.74 -0.04
CA GLU A 43 -11.64 -18.87 -1.14
C GLU A 43 -11.20 -17.50 -0.63
N ALA A 44 -11.97 -16.87 0.26
CA ALA A 44 -11.59 -15.58 0.86
C ALA A 44 -10.30 -15.67 1.68
N VAL A 45 -10.10 -16.78 2.42
CA VAL A 45 -8.83 -17.05 3.12
C VAL A 45 -7.66 -17.11 2.14
N ALA A 46 -7.83 -17.85 1.03
CA ALA A 46 -6.79 -17.99 0.03
C ALA A 46 -6.45 -16.65 -0.63
N SER A 47 -7.44 -15.87 -1.03
CA SER A 47 -7.24 -14.53 -1.63
C SER A 47 -6.54 -13.57 -0.67
N MET A 48 -7.02 -13.45 0.58
CA MET A 48 -6.37 -12.58 1.58
C MET A 48 -4.92 -13.02 1.88
N SER A 49 -4.67 -14.33 1.96
CA SER A 49 -3.32 -14.86 2.20
C SER A 49 -2.38 -14.60 1.02
N GLU A 50 -2.89 -14.75 -0.20
CA GLU A 50 -2.13 -14.49 -1.42
C GLU A 50 -1.78 -13.00 -1.55
N LEU A 51 -2.75 -12.11 -1.36
CA LEU A 51 -2.52 -10.67 -1.36
C LEU A 51 -1.55 -10.27 -0.23
N GLY A 52 -1.72 -10.80 0.98
CA GLY A 52 -0.81 -10.56 2.10
C GLY A 52 0.64 -10.93 1.78
N ARG A 53 0.85 -12.09 1.12
CA ARG A 53 2.16 -12.54 0.66
C ARG A 53 2.75 -11.64 -0.43
N ARG A 54 1.93 -11.14 -1.35
CA ARG A 54 2.38 -10.16 -2.37
C ARG A 54 2.82 -8.86 -1.73
N LEU A 55 2.03 -8.31 -0.80
CA LEU A 55 2.40 -7.09 -0.09
C LEU A 55 3.68 -7.28 0.75
N ALA A 56 3.91 -8.46 1.33
CA ALA A 56 5.19 -8.80 1.95
C ALA A 56 6.36 -8.77 0.92
N SER A 57 6.16 -9.32 -0.28
CA SER A 57 7.13 -9.26 -1.38
C SER A 57 7.37 -7.83 -1.89
N HIS A 58 6.34 -6.98 -1.89
CA HIS A 58 6.47 -5.55 -2.23
C HIS A 58 7.34 -4.85 -1.19
N ARG A 59 7.08 -5.10 0.09
CA ARG A 59 7.91 -4.61 1.21
C ARG A 59 9.38 -5.01 1.04
N GLU A 60 9.67 -6.27 0.72
CA GLU A 60 11.04 -6.75 0.47
C GLU A 60 11.70 -6.04 -0.73
N THR A 61 10.94 -5.81 -1.79
CA THR A 61 11.42 -5.06 -2.97
C THR A 61 11.76 -3.61 -2.60
N LEU A 62 10.91 -2.98 -1.79
CA LEU A 62 11.11 -1.61 -1.28
C LEU A 62 12.25 -1.52 -0.27
N ASP A 63 12.49 -2.57 0.51
CA ASP A 63 13.67 -2.70 1.38
C ASP A 63 14.98 -2.54 0.58
N GLY A 64 15.03 -3.12 -0.62
CA GLY A 64 16.18 -2.97 -1.54
C GLY A 64 16.39 -1.55 -2.08
N LEU A 65 15.41 -0.65 -1.94
CA LEU A 65 15.50 0.76 -2.35
C LEU A 65 15.78 1.71 -1.18
N GLN A 66 15.90 1.21 0.05
CA GLN A 66 16.18 2.07 1.19
C GLN A 66 17.54 2.77 1.06
N PRO A 67 17.63 4.05 1.44
CA PRO A 67 18.91 4.74 1.44
C PRO A 67 19.82 4.18 2.54
N ASP A 68 21.02 3.74 2.18
CA ASP A 68 22.01 3.22 3.13
C ASP A 68 22.71 4.33 3.96
N SER A 69 22.39 5.60 3.69
CA SER A 69 23.04 6.73 4.34
C SER A 69 22.60 6.91 5.81
N GLU A 70 23.57 7.03 6.72
CA GLU A 70 23.34 7.38 8.13
C GLU A 70 22.58 8.71 8.29
N LEU A 71 22.77 9.66 7.38
CA LEU A 71 22.08 10.95 7.39
C LEU A 71 20.56 10.79 7.17
N MET A 72 20.14 9.69 6.55
CA MET A 72 18.75 9.34 6.27
C MET A 72 18.18 8.36 7.31
N ALA A 73 18.96 7.99 8.34
CA ALA A 73 18.52 7.12 9.44
C ALA A 73 17.21 7.55 10.11
N PRO A 74 16.91 8.86 10.31
CA PRO A 74 15.63 9.28 10.86
C PRO A 74 14.43 8.87 9.99
N TRP A 75 14.63 8.69 8.67
CA TRP A 75 13.57 8.32 7.74
C TRP A 75 13.47 6.81 7.51
N ARG A 76 14.49 6.03 7.92
CA ARG A 76 14.48 4.56 7.87
C ARG A 76 13.64 3.90 8.97
N GLN A 77 13.02 4.69 9.86
CA GLN A 77 12.28 4.12 10.99
C GLN A 77 11.06 3.31 10.52
N ALA A 78 10.86 2.17 11.16
CA ALA A 78 9.72 1.26 10.95
C ALA A 78 8.43 1.70 11.66
N ALA A 79 8.38 2.96 12.11
CA ALA A 79 7.20 3.56 12.74
C ALA A 79 6.35 4.25 11.66
N PRO A 80 5.03 4.38 11.87
CA PRO A 80 4.18 5.09 10.93
C PRO A 80 4.76 6.47 10.65
N ALA A 81 4.96 6.78 9.37
CA ALA A 81 5.29 8.14 8.96
C ALA A 81 4.15 9.11 9.32
N ASP A 82 2.93 8.57 9.44
CA ASP A 82 1.71 9.31 9.76
C ASP A 82 0.84 8.54 10.79
N PRO A 83 0.63 9.08 12.00
CA PRO A 83 -0.25 8.47 12.99
C PRO A 83 -1.71 8.37 12.53
N ALA A 84 -2.20 9.28 11.68
CA ALA A 84 -3.57 9.24 11.18
C ALA A 84 -3.80 8.02 10.28
N LEU A 85 -2.80 7.64 9.47
CA LEU A 85 -2.87 6.42 8.66
C LEU A 85 -2.84 5.16 9.54
N ALA A 86 -2.05 5.16 10.62
CA ALA A 86 -2.04 4.03 11.55
C ALA A 86 -3.40 3.84 12.22
N GLU A 87 -4.01 4.92 12.71
CA GLU A 87 -5.34 4.90 13.32
C GLU A 87 -6.41 4.46 12.32
N ALA A 88 -6.35 4.95 11.08
CA ALA A 88 -7.24 4.55 9.99
C ALA A 88 -7.14 3.05 9.69
N LEU A 89 -5.92 2.51 9.60
CA LEU A 89 -5.72 1.07 9.37
C LEU A 89 -6.17 0.23 10.56
N ASP A 90 -6.01 0.70 11.79
CA ASP A 90 -6.50 0.02 13.00
C ASP A 90 -8.04 0.02 13.07
N GLU A 91 -8.70 1.11 12.65
CA GLU A 91 -10.16 1.16 12.53
C GLU A 91 -10.65 0.14 11.50
N ILE A 92 -10.04 0.11 10.31
CA ILE A 92 -10.39 -0.83 9.25
C ILE A 92 -10.10 -2.28 9.67
N ALA A 93 -9.00 -2.53 10.39
CA ALA A 93 -8.66 -3.85 10.93
C ALA A 93 -9.78 -4.44 11.80
N GLY A 94 -10.58 -3.58 12.44
CA GLY A 94 -11.72 -3.94 13.29
C GLY A 94 -12.98 -4.44 12.57
N LEU A 95 -13.01 -4.46 11.23
CA LEU A 95 -14.13 -5.03 10.45
C LEU A 95 -14.40 -6.48 10.86
N ALA A 96 -15.66 -6.92 10.88
CA ALA A 96 -16.03 -8.25 11.40
C ALA A 96 -16.28 -9.31 10.31
N GLY A 97 -16.76 -8.92 9.13
CA GLY A 97 -17.17 -9.84 8.08
C GLY A 97 -15.99 -10.32 7.21
N PRO A 98 -15.80 -11.64 6.99
CA PRO A 98 -14.78 -12.15 6.08
C PRO A 98 -14.86 -11.62 4.65
N LEU A 99 -16.07 -11.54 4.10
CA LEU A 99 -16.29 -11.04 2.74
C LEU A 99 -16.16 -9.51 2.66
N GLU A 100 -16.53 -8.80 3.73
CA GLU A 100 -16.32 -7.35 3.82
C GLU A 100 -14.83 -7.02 3.86
N ARG A 101 -14.05 -7.77 4.64
CA ARG A 101 -12.59 -7.65 4.72
C ARG A 101 -11.92 -7.91 3.37
N LEU A 102 -12.32 -8.97 2.68
CA LEU A 102 -11.82 -9.27 1.34
C LEU A 102 -12.17 -8.13 0.35
N ALA A 103 -13.42 -7.68 0.35
CA ALA A 103 -13.85 -6.59 -0.51
C ALA A 103 -13.08 -5.29 -0.24
N VAL A 104 -12.84 -4.95 1.03
CA VAL A 104 -12.02 -3.79 1.38
C VAL A 104 -10.58 -3.95 0.88
N ALA A 105 -10.02 -5.15 0.95
CA ALA A 105 -8.70 -5.42 0.43
C ALA A 105 -8.62 -5.22 -1.10
N GLU A 106 -9.56 -5.83 -1.83
CA GLU A 106 -9.59 -5.82 -3.30
C GLU A 106 -10.07 -4.48 -3.89
N GLU A 107 -11.01 -3.79 -3.24
CA GLU A 107 -11.70 -2.62 -3.80
C GLU A 107 -11.29 -1.29 -3.14
N ALA A 108 -10.61 -1.30 -2.00
CA ALA A 108 -10.08 -0.08 -1.38
C ALA A 108 -8.54 -0.07 -1.33
N PHE A 109 -7.89 -1.11 -0.78
CA PHE A 109 -6.43 -1.10 -0.63
C PHE A 109 -5.69 -1.28 -1.95
N VAL A 110 -6.08 -2.28 -2.76
CA VAL A 110 -5.42 -2.56 -4.04
C VAL A 110 -5.51 -1.37 -5.01
N PRO A 111 -6.68 -0.73 -5.22
CA PRO A 111 -6.77 0.44 -6.11
C PRO A 111 -5.96 1.63 -5.61
N GLU A 112 -5.98 1.90 -4.29
CA GLU A 112 -5.20 2.98 -3.69
C GLU A 112 -3.69 2.75 -3.85
N LEU A 113 -3.19 1.53 -3.60
CA LEU A 113 -1.78 1.18 -3.84
C LEU A 113 -1.40 1.25 -5.32
N SER A 114 -2.25 0.73 -6.21
CA SER A 114 -2.04 0.79 -7.66
C SER A 114 -1.95 2.24 -8.13
N ASP A 115 -2.81 3.12 -7.62
CA ASP A 115 -2.78 4.54 -7.92
C ASP A 115 -1.51 5.23 -7.42
N VAL A 116 -1.07 4.93 -6.20
CA VAL A 116 0.20 5.42 -5.66
C VAL A 116 1.37 5.01 -6.56
N TYR A 117 1.46 3.74 -6.95
CA TYR A 117 2.53 3.25 -7.83
C TYR A 117 2.47 3.89 -9.23
N ARG A 118 1.27 4.07 -9.78
CA ARG A 118 1.03 4.78 -11.04
C ARG A 118 1.56 6.22 -10.97
N GLN A 119 1.18 6.97 -9.93
CA GLN A 119 1.63 8.36 -9.73
C GLN A 119 3.16 8.44 -9.58
N ILE A 120 3.77 7.50 -8.85
CA ILE A 120 5.24 7.42 -8.76
C ILE A 120 5.85 7.22 -10.14
N GLY A 121 5.30 6.30 -10.95
CA GLY A 121 5.74 6.05 -12.31
C GLY A 121 5.61 7.27 -13.24
N GLU A 122 4.58 8.09 -13.06
CA GLU A 122 4.32 9.30 -13.86
C GLU A 122 5.23 10.48 -13.50
N HIS A 123 5.54 10.66 -12.21
CA HIS A 123 6.31 11.81 -11.75
C HIS A 123 7.82 11.56 -11.66
N ALA A 124 8.25 10.30 -11.65
CA ALA A 124 9.65 9.92 -11.61
C ALA A 124 10.42 10.41 -12.84
N ALA A 125 11.55 11.10 -12.64
CA ALA A 125 12.37 11.55 -13.75
C ALA A 125 13.29 10.42 -14.28
N PRO A 126 13.41 10.25 -15.62
CA PRO A 126 14.12 9.11 -16.21
C PRO A 126 15.59 8.94 -15.83
N HIS A 127 16.27 10.00 -15.39
CA HIS A 127 17.71 10.03 -15.18
C HIS A 127 18.13 9.87 -13.71
N CYS A 128 17.25 10.18 -12.75
CA CYS A 128 17.54 10.08 -11.32
C CYS A 128 16.63 9.08 -10.59
N ASP A 129 15.43 8.81 -11.11
CA ASP A 129 14.41 7.99 -10.44
C ASP A 129 14.14 6.67 -11.18
N ALA A 130 15.01 6.27 -12.11
CA ALA A 130 14.78 5.12 -12.98
C ALA A 130 14.51 3.82 -12.21
N ALA A 131 15.25 3.58 -11.12
CA ALA A 131 15.04 2.41 -10.27
C ALA A 131 13.68 2.45 -9.56
N LEU A 132 13.31 3.60 -8.98
CA LEU A 132 12.02 3.79 -8.32
C LEU A 132 10.86 3.62 -9.31
N ALA A 133 10.94 4.24 -10.49
CA ALA A 133 9.93 4.12 -11.53
C ALA A 133 9.79 2.68 -12.04
N SER A 134 10.91 1.96 -12.18
CA SER A 134 10.91 0.56 -12.60
C SER A 134 10.24 -0.33 -11.55
N VAL A 135 10.57 -0.13 -10.27
CA VAL A 135 9.96 -0.88 -9.17
C VAL A 135 8.47 -0.57 -9.08
N ALA A 136 8.07 0.71 -9.07
CA ALA A 136 6.67 1.10 -8.99
C ALA A 136 5.82 0.44 -10.11
N ARG A 137 6.30 0.44 -11.36
CA ARG A 137 5.61 -0.23 -12.47
C ARG A 137 5.52 -1.75 -12.29
N ALA A 138 6.57 -2.38 -11.75
CA ALA A 138 6.57 -3.81 -11.50
C ALA A 138 5.57 -4.19 -10.40
N LEU A 139 5.51 -3.40 -9.32
CA LEU A 139 4.58 -3.61 -8.21
C LEU A 139 3.13 -3.32 -8.63
N GLN A 140 2.91 -2.28 -9.43
CA GLN A 140 1.60 -1.99 -10.03
C GLN A 140 1.09 -3.16 -10.89
N HIS A 141 1.94 -3.67 -11.79
CA HIS A 141 1.60 -4.82 -12.62
C HIS A 141 1.31 -6.08 -11.77
N ASP A 142 1.97 -6.24 -10.62
CA ASP A 142 1.69 -7.35 -9.71
C ASP A 142 0.29 -7.27 -9.10
N LEU A 143 -0.17 -6.06 -8.76
CA LEU A 143 -1.54 -5.81 -8.28
C LEU A 143 -2.59 -6.01 -9.39
N ASP A 144 -2.34 -5.49 -10.59
CA ASP A 144 -3.31 -5.55 -11.70
C ASP A 144 -3.61 -6.98 -12.18
N ARG A 145 -2.78 -7.98 -11.81
CA ARG A 145 -3.04 -9.40 -12.11
C ARG A 145 -4.23 -9.98 -11.34
N GLU A 146 -4.72 -9.31 -10.30
CA GLU A 146 -5.74 -9.82 -9.38
C GLU A 146 -7.17 -9.37 -9.73
N ASP A 147 -7.31 -8.34 -10.57
CA ASP A 147 -8.56 -7.64 -10.89
C ASP A 147 -9.62 -8.49 -11.66
N SER A 148 -9.42 -9.80 -11.73
CA SER A 148 -10.23 -10.75 -12.52
C SER A 148 -11.22 -11.59 -11.70
N SER A 149 -11.35 -11.39 -10.39
CA SER A 149 -12.22 -12.20 -9.51
C SER A 149 -13.09 -11.36 -8.57
N ALA A 150 -13.85 -10.38 -9.09
CA ALA A 150 -14.77 -9.60 -8.25
C ALA A 150 -16.03 -10.40 -7.89
N GLY A 151 -16.08 -10.92 -6.65
CA GLY A 151 -17.32 -11.33 -5.99
C GLY A 151 -18.11 -10.09 -5.56
N VAL A 152 -19.44 -10.11 -5.72
CA VAL A 152 -20.31 -8.96 -5.41
C VAL A 152 -20.25 -8.60 -3.92
N ALA A 153 -19.50 -7.55 -3.58
CA ALA A 153 -19.37 -7.02 -2.22
C ALA A 153 -20.59 -6.21 -1.77
N GLN A 154 -20.71 -5.99 -0.46
CA GLN A 154 -21.61 -4.99 0.11
C GLN A 154 -20.93 -3.61 0.04
N PRO A 155 -21.48 -2.64 -0.70
CA PRO A 155 -20.79 -1.36 -1.00
C PRO A 155 -20.45 -0.52 0.23
N GLY A 156 -21.16 -0.68 1.36
CA GLY A 156 -21.00 0.17 2.53
C GLY A 156 -19.65 0.04 3.26
N ALA A 157 -19.06 -1.17 3.32
CA ALA A 157 -17.79 -1.38 4.01
C ALA A 157 -16.61 -0.81 3.22
N VAL A 158 -16.63 -0.98 1.89
CA VAL A 158 -15.62 -0.45 0.96
C VAL A 158 -15.65 1.08 0.96
N GLU A 159 -16.84 1.69 0.86
CA GLU A 159 -16.99 3.15 0.93
C GLU A 159 -16.50 3.73 2.27
N ALA A 160 -16.81 3.06 3.39
CA ALA A 160 -16.34 3.47 4.70
C ALA A 160 -14.82 3.39 4.81
N ALA A 161 -14.21 2.28 4.38
CA ALA A 161 -12.75 2.11 4.39
C ALA A 161 -12.07 3.16 3.50
N ALA A 162 -12.57 3.39 2.29
CA ALA A 162 -12.06 4.42 1.38
C ALA A 162 -12.18 5.82 2.00
N SER A 163 -13.29 6.14 2.68
CA SER A 163 -13.47 7.42 3.36
C SER A 163 -12.49 7.60 4.52
N VAL A 164 -12.25 6.55 5.30
CA VAL A 164 -11.30 6.57 6.44
C VAL A 164 -9.86 6.75 5.94
N LEU A 165 -9.46 6.02 4.89
CA LEU A 165 -8.16 6.20 4.24
C LEU A 165 -8.00 7.61 3.67
N SER A 166 -9.02 8.13 2.98
CA SER A 166 -8.99 9.48 2.41
C SER A 166 -8.85 10.55 3.50
N ALA A 167 -9.54 10.39 4.64
CA ALA A 167 -9.42 11.29 5.78
C ALA A 167 -8.01 11.27 6.41
N ALA A 168 -7.32 10.14 6.34
CA ALA A 168 -5.92 9.99 6.74
C ALA A 168 -4.91 10.48 5.69
N GLY A 169 -5.36 11.00 4.54
CA GLY A 169 -4.48 11.49 3.47
C GLY A 169 -4.04 10.42 2.47
N GLY A 170 -4.65 9.24 2.50
CA GLY A 170 -4.33 8.08 1.67
C GLY A 170 -3.24 7.19 2.28
N ILE A 171 -2.83 6.14 1.54
CA ILE A 171 -1.75 5.24 1.98
C ILE A 171 -0.39 5.93 2.01
N VAL A 172 -0.21 6.94 1.18
CA VAL A 172 0.97 7.81 1.16
C VAL A 172 0.49 9.25 1.07
N GLU A 173 1.04 10.12 1.92
CA GLU A 173 0.74 11.55 1.90
C GLU A 173 0.91 12.13 0.49
N SER A 174 -0.14 12.77 -0.05
CA SER A 174 -0.14 13.25 -1.43
C SER A 174 0.97 14.27 -1.74
N SER A 175 1.49 14.96 -0.71
CA SER A 175 2.61 15.90 -0.84
C SER A 175 3.93 15.18 -1.18
N LEU A 176 4.08 13.92 -0.79
CA LEU A 176 5.24 13.08 -1.12
C LEU A 176 5.19 12.56 -2.55
N LEU A 177 3.98 12.33 -3.08
CA LEU A 177 3.75 11.83 -4.44
C LEU A 177 4.03 12.87 -5.52
N ARG A 178 4.23 14.15 -5.16
CA ARG A 178 4.58 15.22 -6.10
C ARG A 178 6.01 15.71 -5.83
N PRO A 179 6.89 15.74 -6.85
CA PRO A 179 8.21 16.36 -6.73
C PRO A 179 8.11 17.82 -6.24
N VAL A 180 9.02 18.28 -5.36
CA VAL A 180 8.97 19.64 -4.77
C VAL A 180 8.95 20.75 -5.83
N ASP A 181 9.55 20.50 -7.00
CA ASP A 181 9.65 21.46 -8.10
C ASP A 181 8.62 21.18 -9.23
N TRP A 182 7.54 20.42 -8.96
CA TRP A 182 6.48 20.15 -9.92
C TRP A 182 5.49 21.35 -10.00
N PRO A 183 5.18 21.88 -11.20
CA PRO A 183 4.31 23.04 -11.37
C PRO A 183 2.83 22.78 -11.05
#